data_AF-A0A151JQH6-F1
#
_entry.id   AF-A0A151JQH6-F1
#
_cell.length_a   1.000
_cell.length_b   1.000
_cell.length_c   1.000
_cell.angle_alpha   90.00
_cell.angle_beta   90.00
_cell.angle_gamma   90.00
#
_symmetry.space_group_name_H-M   'P 1'
#
loop_
_entity.id
_entity.type
_entity.pdbx_description
1 polymer ?
#
loop_
_entity_poly.entity_id
_entity_poly.type
_entity_poly.pdbx_seq_one_letter_code
_entity_poly.pdbx_strand_id
1 'polypeptide(L)'
;MKLEDIQILKFLLYATKQKLQSEGSSDFAIIINYLIKNTSKAGHIRAFCEEKIQTSLFSKEKCLAMLLSLNLSKFQYIHLRENSIENGIHQCQSYYQVKHAKLEYYPPKDKITITTTIRLLSLYEDKLHLYTNLKLICKRGFDGISNQSTNKNFEITHNATAVFL
;
A
#
# COMPACT_ATOMS: atom_id res chain seq x y z
N MET A 1 -21.79 -24.10 31.24
CA MET A 1 -22.04 -22.81 31.93
C MET A 1 -23.48 -22.84 32.40
N LYS A 2 -23.72 -22.80 33.72
CA LYS A 2 -25.07 -22.85 34.28
C LYS A 2 -25.78 -21.51 34.05
N LEU A 3 -27.12 -21.52 34.05
CA LEU A 3 -27.92 -20.30 33.84
C LEU A 3 -27.60 -19.21 34.87
N GLU A 4 -27.26 -19.63 36.08
CA GLU A 4 -26.85 -18.78 37.20
C GLU A 4 -25.53 -18.04 36.91
N ASP A 5 -24.55 -18.72 36.30
CA ASP A 5 -23.25 -18.12 35.94
C ASP A 5 -23.42 -16.96 34.94
N ILE A 6 -24.38 -17.06 34.02
CA ILE A 6 -24.68 -16.01 33.02
C ILE A 6 -25.25 -14.77 33.70
N GLN A 7 -26.13 -14.94 34.70
CA GLN A 7 -26.73 -13.82 35.41
C GLN A 7 -25.70 -13.08 36.28
N ILE A 8 -24.83 -13.83 36.97
CA ILE A 8 -23.73 -13.26 37.75
C ILE A 8 -22.79 -12.46 36.85
N LEU A 9 -22.45 -12.99 35.67
CA LEU A 9 -21.57 -12.30 34.72
C LEU A 9 -22.15 -10.97 34.23
N LYS A 10 -23.46 -10.95 33.90
CA LYS A 10 -24.16 -9.72 33.48
C LYS A 10 -24.18 -8.67 34.57
N PHE A 11 -24.39 -9.09 35.82
CA PHE A 11 -24.39 -8.21 36.97
C PHE A 11 -23.01 -7.59 37.21
N LEU A 12 -21.95 -8.40 37.15
CA LEU A 12 -20.57 -7.93 37.27
C LEU A 12 -20.22 -6.91 36.18
N LEU A 13 -20.55 -7.20 34.92
CA LEU A 13 -20.31 -6.28 33.79
C LEU A 13 -21.01 -4.93 33.99
N TYR A 14 -22.24 -4.95 34.49
CA TYR A 14 -23.00 -3.74 34.80
C TYR A 14 -22.37 -2.93 35.94
N ALA A 15 -21.97 -3.60 37.03
CA ALA A 15 -21.32 -2.98 38.17
C ALA A 15 -19.96 -2.35 37.80
N THR A 16 -19.15 -3.07 37.01
CA THR A 16 -17.86 -2.56 36.51
C THR A 16 -18.04 -1.33 35.63
N LYS A 17 -19.05 -1.31 34.75
CA LYS A 17 -19.36 -0.14 33.93
C LYS A 17 -19.71 1.08 34.78
N GLN A 18 -20.60 0.93 35.76
CA GLN A 18 -20.99 2.03 36.65
C GLN A 18 -19.79 2.58 37.43
N LYS A 19 -18.91 1.70 37.90
CA LYS A 19 -17.69 2.09 38.60
C LYS A 19 -16.74 2.90 37.70
N LEU A 20 -16.50 2.44 36.48
CA LEU A 20 -15.65 3.15 35.51
C LEU A 20 -16.21 4.52 35.11
N GLN A 21 -17.54 4.65 35.02
CA GLN A 21 -18.19 5.94 34.78
C GLN A 21 -18.02 6.89 35.97
N SER A 22 -18.13 6.38 37.20
CA SER A 22 -17.92 7.18 38.42
C SER A 22 -16.47 7.63 38.62
N GLU A 23 -15.52 6.86 38.12
CA GLU A 23 -14.07 7.16 38.17
C GLU A 23 -13.61 8.07 37.02
N GLY A 24 -14.53 8.56 36.18
CA GLY A 24 -14.21 9.44 35.05
C GLY A 24 -13.59 8.72 33.83
N SER A 25 -13.49 7.39 33.88
CA SER A 25 -12.96 6.54 32.80
C SER A 25 -14.06 6.17 31.78
N SER A 26 -14.67 7.20 31.18
CA SER A 26 -15.79 7.06 30.24
C SER A 26 -15.43 6.23 29.00
N ASP A 27 -14.20 6.33 28.52
CA ASP A 27 -13.72 5.59 27.34
C ASP A 27 -13.74 4.07 27.55
N PHE A 28 -13.32 3.60 28.73
CA PHE A 28 -13.36 2.17 29.06
C PHE A 28 -14.80 1.65 29.17
N ALA A 29 -15.72 2.46 29.70
CA ALA A 29 -17.14 2.10 29.74
C ALA A 29 -17.75 1.97 28.32
N ILE A 30 -17.31 2.79 27.37
CA ILE A 30 -17.71 2.70 25.95
C ILE A 30 -17.15 1.43 25.31
N ILE A 31 -15.87 1.12 25.53
CA ILE A 31 -15.21 -0.10 25.01
C ILE A 31 -15.90 -1.36 25.53
N ILE A 32 -16.19 -1.42 26.83
CA ILE A 32 -16.92 -2.55 27.44
C ILE A 32 -18.31 -2.69 26.83
N ASN A 33 -19.06 -1.60 26.67
CA ASN A 33 -20.38 -1.61 26.01
C ASN A 33 -20.29 -2.14 24.57
N TYR A 34 -19.27 -1.72 23.81
CA TYR A 34 -19.05 -2.16 22.44
C TYR A 34 -18.75 -3.67 22.37
N LEU A 35 -17.91 -4.17 23.28
CA LEU A 35 -17.56 -5.59 23.40
C LEU A 35 -18.74 -6.47 23.80
N ILE A 36 -19.59 -6.01 24.72
CA ILE A 36 -20.84 -6.71 25.11
C ILE A 36 -21.77 -6.86 23.89
N LYS A 37 -21.91 -5.80 23.09
CA LYS A 37 -22.76 -5.82 21.88
C LYS A 37 -22.15 -6.60 20.72
N ASN A 38 -20.82 -6.71 20.65
CA ASN A 38 -20.08 -7.31 19.55
C ASN A 38 -19.11 -8.39 20.06
N THR A 39 -19.64 -9.43 20.71
CA THR A 39 -18.84 -10.50 21.30
C THR A 39 -17.96 -11.24 20.29
N SER A 40 -18.37 -11.33 19.02
CA SER A 40 -17.55 -11.88 17.93
C SER A 40 -16.25 -11.10 17.67
N LYS A 41 -16.21 -9.81 17.99
CA LYS A 41 -15.02 -8.95 17.84
C LYS A 41 -14.08 -8.99 19.05
N ALA A 42 -14.49 -9.60 20.15
CA ALA A 42 -13.67 -9.71 21.35
C ALA A 42 -12.34 -10.45 21.08
N GLY A 43 -12.35 -11.47 20.21
CA GLY A 43 -11.13 -12.17 19.80
C GLY A 43 -10.14 -11.27 19.05
N HIS A 44 -10.62 -10.37 18.19
CA HIS A 44 -9.79 -9.41 17.49
C HIS A 44 -9.19 -8.35 18.42
N ILE A 45 -9.99 -7.85 19.36
CA ILE A 45 -9.52 -6.87 20.35
C ILE A 45 -8.51 -7.51 21.30
N ARG A 46 -8.73 -8.76 21.73
CA ARG A 46 -7.73 -9.53 22.48
C ARG A 46 -6.44 -9.68 21.68
N ALA A 47 -6.53 -10.08 20.42
CA ALA A 47 -5.34 -10.22 19.57
C ALA A 47 -4.60 -8.89 19.38
N PHE A 48 -5.32 -7.77 19.30
CA PHE A 48 -4.74 -6.42 19.26
C PHE A 48 -4.02 -6.07 20.56
N CYS A 49 -4.67 -6.26 21.71
CA CYS A 49 -4.09 -5.97 23.03
C CYS A 49 -2.91 -6.90 23.39
N GLU A 50 -2.90 -8.13 22.89
CA GLU A 50 -1.81 -9.09 23.10
C GLU A 50 -0.68 -8.96 22.06
N GLU A 51 -0.68 -7.91 21.23
CA GLU A 51 0.29 -7.67 20.14
C GLU A 51 0.42 -8.83 19.12
N LYS A 52 -0.51 -9.79 19.15
CA LYS A 52 -0.54 -10.95 18.23
C LYS A 52 -1.06 -10.59 16.84
N ILE A 53 -1.50 -9.36 16.63
CA ILE A 53 -1.75 -8.87 15.27
C ILE A 53 -0.38 -8.59 14.65
N GLN A 54 0.21 -9.63 14.06
CA GLN A 54 1.14 -9.43 12.95
C GLN A 54 0.37 -8.66 11.89
N THR A 55 0.55 -7.34 11.87
CA THR A 55 0.15 -6.56 10.70
C THR A 55 0.98 -7.10 9.55
N SER A 56 0.33 -7.82 8.64
CA SER A 56 1.00 -8.45 7.52
C SER A 56 1.74 -7.36 6.75
N LEU A 57 3.08 -7.47 6.69
CA LEU A 57 3.91 -6.59 5.90
C LEU A 57 3.36 -6.53 4.46
N PHE A 58 3.22 -5.32 3.92
CA PHE A 58 2.91 -5.17 2.51
C PHE A 58 4.02 -5.82 1.69
N SER A 59 3.65 -6.45 0.56
CA SER A 59 4.66 -6.95 -0.37
C SER A 59 5.39 -5.79 -1.04
N LYS A 60 6.59 -6.04 -1.58
CA LYS A 60 7.37 -5.03 -2.31
C LYS A 60 6.58 -4.47 -3.51
N GLU A 61 5.76 -5.30 -4.15
CA GLU A 61 4.88 -4.95 -5.26
C GLU A 61 3.72 -4.07 -4.81
N LYS A 62 3.11 -4.38 -3.65
CA LYS A 62 2.02 -3.58 -3.09
C LYS A 62 2.52 -2.19 -2.67
N CYS A 63 3.71 -2.10 -2.09
CA CYS A 63 4.36 -0.82 -1.80
C CYS A 63 4.72 -0.04 -3.08
N LEU A 64 5.16 -0.72 -4.14
CA LEU A 64 5.39 -0.10 -5.44
C LEU A 64 4.10 0.45 -6.06
N ALA A 65 3.02 -0.35 -6.04
CA ALA A 65 1.71 0.08 -6.50
C ALA A 65 1.23 1.31 -5.73
N MET A 66 1.35 1.30 -4.40
CA MET A 66 1.01 2.47 -3.57
C MET A 66 1.82 3.71 -3.94
N LEU A 67 3.14 3.58 -4.16
CA LEU A 67 4.00 4.68 -4.58
C LEU A 67 3.54 5.29 -5.91
N LEU A 68 3.13 4.46 -6.86
CA LEU A 68 2.64 4.90 -8.18
C LEU A 68 1.22 5.50 -8.10
N SER A 69 0.29 4.84 -7.42
CA SER A 69 -1.10 5.29 -7.30
C SER A 69 -1.22 6.63 -6.57
N LEU A 70 -0.34 6.88 -5.59
CA LEU A 70 -0.31 8.13 -4.83
C LEU A 70 0.68 9.16 -5.41
N ASN A 71 1.33 8.86 -6.55
CA ASN A 71 2.34 9.73 -7.17
C ASN A 71 3.42 10.22 -6.19
N LEU A 72 3.86 9.35 -5.28
CA LEU A 72 4.84 9.71 -4.25
C LEU A 72 6.25 9.75 -4.85
N SER A 73 6.97 10.82 -4.55
CA SER A 73 8.42 10.85 -4.73
C SER A 73 9.12 9.86 -3.78
N LYS A 74 10.38 9.54 -4.07
CA LYS A 74 11.23 8.70 -3.21
C LYS A 74 11.25 9.23 -1.76
N PHE A 75 11.47 10.53 -1.58
CA PHE A 75 11.58 11.14 -0.27
C PHE A 75 10.25 11.10 0.49
N GLN A 76 9.14 11.42 -0.19
CA GLN A 76 7.80 11.32 0.42
C GLN A 76 7.47 9.90 0.87
N TYR A 77 7.84 8.88 0.08
CA TYR A 77 7.65 7.49 0.48
C TYR A 77 8.48 7.12 1.73
N ILE A 78 9.75 7.54 1.77
CA ILE A 78 10.63 7.28 2.92
C ILE A 78 10.07 7.93 4.17
N HIS A 79 9.69 9.20 4.09
CA HIS A 79 9.10 9.95 5.19
C HIS A 79 7.76 9.36 5.64
N LEU A 80 6.90 8.92 4.72
CA LEU A 80 5.65 8.24 5.05
C LEU A 80 5.91 6.94 5.83
N ARG A 81 6.93 6.18 5.44
CA ARG A 81 7.33 4.96 6.14
C ARG A 81 7.89 5.27 7.53
N GLU A 82 8.75 6.27 7.67
CA GLU A 82 9.33 6.69 8.95
C GLU A 82 8.23 7.13 9.92
N ASN A 83 7.32 8.01 9.48
CA ASN A 83 6.14 8.39 10.26
C ASN A 83 5.29 7.17 10.65
N SER A 84 5.11 6.20 9.75
CA SER A 84 4.34 5.00 10.06
C SER A 84 5.00 4.18 11.17
N ILE A 85 6.33 4.06 11.13
CA ILE A 85 7.13 3.35 12.15
C ILE A 85 7.04 4.05 13.51
N GLU A 86 7.13 5.38 13.54
CA GLU A 86 6.98 6.18 14.76
C GLU A 86 5.60 5.99 15.42
N ASN A 87 4.57 5.76 14.61
CA ASN A 87 3.21 5.46 15.07
C ASN A 87 2.98 3.97 15.38
N GLY A 88 4.03 3.13 15.40
CA GLY A 88 3.93 1.70 15.68
C GLY A 88 3.37 0.86 14.51
N ILE A 89 3.27 1.43 13.30
CA ILE A 89 2.74 0.77 12.11
C ILE A 89 3.89 0.32 11.21
N HIS A 90 4.28 -0.95 11.34
CA HIS A 90 5.39 -1.53 10.56
C HIS A 90 4.90 -2.24 9.28
N GLN A 91 4.05 -1.60 8.48
CA GLN A 91 3.45 -2.25 7.30
C GLN A 91 4.25 -2.06 6.00
N CYS A 92 4.97 -0.95 5.85
CA CYS A 92 5.63 -0.59 4.59
C CYS A 92 7.08 -1.10 4.49
N GLN A 93 7.41 -1.71 3.35
CA GLN A 93 8.77 -2.16 3.04
C GLN A 93 9.74 -1.00 2.81
N SER A 94 11.02 -1.28 2.97
CA SER A 94 12.07 -0.29 2.71
C SER A 94 12.07 0.15 1.24
N TYR A 95 12.50 1.38 0.97
CA TYR A 95 12.61 1.86 -0.41
C TYR A 95 13.58 1.00 -1.25
N TYR A 96 14.56 0.36 -0.62
CA TYR A 96 15.48 -0.58 -1.27
C TYR A 96 14.73 -1.77 -1.92
N GLN A 97 13.78 -2.35 -1.20
CA GLN A 97 12.96 -3.46 -1.70
C GLN A 97 12.02 -3.00 -2.81
N VAL A 98 11.41 -1.81 -2.67
CA VAL A 98 10.58 -1.21 -3.72
C VAL A 98 11.41 -0.91 -4.98
N LYS A 99 12.66 -0.48 -4.82
CA LYS A 99 13.59 -0.27 -5.95
C LYS A 99 13.87 -1.58 -6.69
N HIS A 100 14.09 -2.68 -5.98
CA HIS A 100 14.25 -4.00 -6.61
C HIS A 100 13.00 -4.44 -7.35
N ALA A 101 11.82 -4.25 -6.76
CA ALA A 101 10.57 -4.50 -7.48
C ALA A 101 10.48 -3.67 -8.77
N LYS A 102 10.86 -2.37 -8.76
CA LYS A 102 10.91 -1.56 -9.98
C LYS A 102 11.82 -2.19 -11.04
N LEU A 103 12.99 -2.69 -10.64
CA LEU A 103 13.96 -3.32 -11.54
C LEU A 103 13.42 -4.60 -12.19
N GLU A 104 12.64 -5.39 -11.46
CA GLU A 104 12.01 -6.62 -11.98
C GLU A 104 10.97 -6.35 -13.08
N TYR A 105 10.35 -5.17 -13.09
CA TYR A 105 9.36 -4.78 -14.12
C TYR A 105 9.97 -4.00 -15.30
N TYR A 106 11.23 -3.57 -15.22
CA TYR A 106 11.89 -2.98 -16.38
C TYR A 106 12.25 -4.08 -17.40
N PRO A 107 12.16 -3.79 -18.71
CA PRO A 107 12.66 -4.71 -19.71
C PRO A 107 14.19 -4.90 -19.58
N PRO A 108 14.73 -6.03 -20.06
CA PRO A 108 16.17 -6.28 -20.10
C PRO A 108 16.91 -5.12 -20.76
N LYS A 109 18.08 -4.75 -20.23
CA LYS A 109 18.88 -3.62 -20.73
C LYS A 109 19.25 -3.78 -22.21
N ASP A 110 19.49 -5.02 -22.64
CA ASP A 110 19.87 -5.35 -24.01
C ASP A 110 18.73 -5.10 -25.02
N LYS A 111 17.48 -4.96 -24.52
CA LYS A 111 16.27 -4.66 -25.30
C LYS A 111 15.89 -3.17 -25.27
N ILE A 112 16.69 -2.32 -24.62
CA ILE A 112 16.46 -0.87 -24.54
C ILE A 112 17.54 -0.16 -25.36
N THR A 113 17.16 0.39 -26.52
CA THR A 113 18.01 1.32 -27.25
C THR A 113 17.60 2.74 -26.88
N ILE A 114 18.44 3.42 -26.10
CA ILE A 114 18.27 4.83 -25.76
C ILE A 114 19.12 5.64 -26.75
N THR A 115 18.48 6.25 -27.73
CA THR A 115 19.11 7.30 -28.56
C THR A 115 18.76 8.65 -27.95
N THR A 116 19.59 9.68 -28.17
CA THR A 116 19.40 11.05 -27.64
C THR A 116 18.02 11.66 -27.90
N THR A 117 17.29 11.13 -28.90
CA THR A 117 15.98 11.62 -29.34
C THR A 117 14.85 10.59 -29.22
N ILE A 118 15.13 9.30 -29.07
CA ILE A 118 14.11 8.24 -29.14
C ILE A 118 14.40 7.15 -28.11
N ARG A 119 13.39 6.81 -27.31
CA ARG A 119 13.42 5.64 -26.44
C ARG A 119 12.58 4.53 -27.07
N LEU A 120 13.24 3.56 -27.69
CA LEU A 120 12.56 2.37 -28.23
C LEU A 120 12.55 1.28 -27.17
N LEU A 121 11.36 0.77 -26.84
CA LEU A 121 11.19 -0.46 -26.08
C LEU A 121 10.68 -1.56 -27.02
N SER A 122 11.45 -2.62 -27.21
CA SER A 122 10.94 -3.89 -27.73
C SER A 122 10.25 -4.66 -26.61
N LEU A 123 9.03 -4.22 -26.28
CA LEU A 123 8.17 -4.88 -25.31
C LEU A 123 7.40 -6.03 -25.99
N TYR A 124 7.35 -7.18 -25.31
CA TYR A 124 6.52 -8.38 -25.56
C TYR A 124 7.05 -9.45 -26.52
N GLU A 125 8.00 -10.26 -26.04
CA GLU A 125 8.14 -11.66 -26.53
C GLU A 125 8.25 -12.68 -25.38
N ASP A 126 8.93 -12.35 -24.27
CA ASP A 126 9.42 -13.39 -23.34
C ASP A 126 8.35 -14.17 -22.54
N LYS A 127 7.14 -13.65 -22.32
CA LYS A 127 6.11 -14.34 -21.49
C LYS A 127 5.09 -15.15 -22.28
N LEU A 128 5.04 -15.02 -23.61
CA LEU A 128 4.07 -15.75 -24.44
C LEU A 128 4.60 -17.08 -25.01
N HIS A 129 5.92 -17.34 -24.92
CA HIS A 129 6.51 -18.56 -25.48
C HIS A 129 6.00 -19.88 -24.87
N LEU A 130 5.31 -19.83 -23.72
CA LEU A 130 4.67 -20.98 -23.09
C LEU A 130 3.37 -21.44 -23.76
N TYR A 131 2.78 -20.63 -24.66
CA TYR A 131 1.52 -20.93 -25.31
C TYR A 131 1.70 -20.91 -26.82
N THR A 132 1.90 -22.09 -27.41
CA THR A 132 2.27 -22.26 -28.82
C THR A 132 1.18 -21.87 -29.83
N ASN A 133 -0.06 -21.59 -29.37
CA ASN A 133 -1.21 -21.34 -30.25
C ASN A 133 -1.92 -19.99 -29.98
N LEU A 134 -1.28 -19.04 -29.31
CA LEU A 134 -1.89 -17.73 -29.06
C LEU A 134 -1.47 -16.70 -30.11
N LYS A 135 -2.46 -16.14 -30.81
CA LYS A 135 -2.28 -14.97 -31.68
C LYS A 135 -2.47 -13.71 -30.85
N LEU A 136 -1.37 -13.02 -30.52
CA LEU A 136 -1.42 -11.71 -29.89
C LEU A 136 -1.82 -10.64 -30.92
N ILE A 137 -2.93 -9.94 -30.68
CA ILE A 137 -3.35 -8.79 -31.48
C ILE A 137 -3.17 -7.53 -30.62
N CYS A 138 -2.24 -6.66 -31.02
CA CYS A 138 -1.96 -5.40 -30.32
C CYS A 138 -2.46 -4.20 -31.14
N LYS A 139 -3.05 -3.21 -30.46
CA LYS A 139 -3.30 -1.88 -31.01
C LYS A 139 -2.13 -0.98 -30.63
N ARG A 140 -1.67 -0.14 -31.56
CA ARG A 140 -0.68 0.91 -31.31
C ARG A 140 -1.29 2.27 -31.66
N GLY A 141 -0.94 3.30 -30.88
CA GLY A 141 -1.39 4.67 -31.09
C GLY A 141 -0.23 5.67 -31.06
N PHE A 142 -0.42 6.82 -31.68
CA PHE A 142 0.51 7.93 -31.64
C PHE A 142 -0.28 9.22 -31.41
N ASP A 143 0.17 10.04 -30.46
CA ASP A 143 -0.44 11.34 -30.18
C ASP A 143 0.64 12.37 -29.82
N GLY A 144 0.40 13.63 -30.15
CA GLY A 144 1.31 14.75 -29.93
C GLY A 144 0.90 15.56 -28.71
N ILE A 145 1.81 15.77 -27.76
CA ILE A 145 1.60 16.69 -26.63
C ILE A 145 2.46 17.94 -26.82
N SER A 146 1.83 19.10 -26.96
CA SER A 146 2.50 20.41 -26.94
C SER A 146 2.58 20.98 -25.51
N ASN A 147 3.61 21.78 -25.21
CA ASN A 147 3.85 22.51 -23.94
C ASN A 147 4.40 21.72 -22.74
N GLN A 148 5.55 21.06 -22.90
CA GLN A 148 6.37 20.69 -21.73
C GLN A 148 7.35 21.82 -21.40
N SER A 149 7.31 22.33 -20.16
CA SER A 149 8.26 23.35 -19.70
C SER A 149 9.64 22.73 -19.46
N THR A 150 10.66 23.18 -20.17
CA THR A 150 12.06 22.80 -19.92
C THR A 150 12.64 23.59 -18.74
N ASN A 151 13.46 22.90 -17.92
CA ASN A 151 14.22 23.51 -16.83
C ASN A 151 15.22 24.54 -17.42
N LYS A 152 15.23 25.76 -16.86
CA LYS A 152 15.97 26.94 -17.38
C LYS A 152 17.51 26.88 -17.29
N ASN A 153 18.14 25.72 -17.11
CA ASN A 153 19.56 25.65 -16.77
C ASN A 153 20.49 25.04 -17.84
N PHE A 154 20.00 24.74 -19.04
CA PHE A 154 20.87 24.47 -20.18
C PHE A 154 20.25 25.10 -21.43
N GLU A 155 21.00 25.98 -22.10
CA GLU A 155 20.72 26.31 -23.50
C GLU A 155 20.51 25.01 -24.28
N ILE A 156 19.44 24.91 -25.07
CA ILE A 156 19.35 24.20 -26.36
C ILE A 156 17.87 24.03 -26.79
N THR A 157 17.67 24.34 -28.08
CA THR A 157 16.61 24.06 -29.06
C THR A 157 15.34 23.29 -28.68
N HIS A 158 14.23 23.78 -29.25
CA HIS A 158 12.94 23.09 -29.41
C HIS A 158 13.08 21.61 -29.78
N ASN A 159 12.65 20.71 -28.87
CA ASN A 159 12.39 19.32 -29.22
C ASN A 159 10.94 19.00 -28.85
N ALA A 160 10.14 18.66 -29.87
CA ALA A 160 8.79 18.14 -29.69
C ALA A 160 8.87 16.80 -28.96
N THR A 161 8.16 16.66 -27.84
CA THR A 161 8.06 15.38 -27.13
C THR A 161 6.95 14.56 -27.78
N ALA A 162 7.33 13.60 -28.61
CA ALA A 162 6.42 12.59 -29.12
C ALA A 162 6.41 11.38 -28.19
N VAL A 163 5.24 11.00 -27.67
CA VAL A 163 5.09 9.83 -26.79
C VAL A 163 4.46 8.70 -27.60
N PHE A 164 5.16 7.58 -27.70
CA PHE A 164 4.60 6.33 -28.19
C PHE A 164 3.97 5.59 -27.00
N LEU A 165 2.64 5.43 -27.02
CA LEU A 165 1.84 4.72 -26.00
C LEU A 165 1.41 3.33 -26.49
#